data_AF-A0A7L9BXI7-F1
#
_entry.id   AF-A0A7L9BXI7-F1
#
_cell.length_a   1.000
_cell.length_b   1.000
_cell.length_c   1.000
_cell.angle_alpha   90.00
_cell.angle_beta   90.00
_cell.angle_gamma   90.00
#
_symmetry.space_group_name_H-M   'P 1'
#
loop_
_entity.id
_entity.type
_entity.pdbx_description
1 polymer ?
#
loop_
_entity_poly.entity_id
_entity_poly.type
_entity_poly.pdbx_seq_one_letter_code
_entity_poly.pdbx_strand_id
1 'polypeptide(L)'
;MTAIVAYVLGETWTKPAIAEVSVSETEDLVYIRKAGSAGFDGMQSLTDLRNNWNRLLDAAELTPDERREAVRMFNQSIAPIPGTRV
;
A
#
# COMPACT_ATOMS: atom_id res chain seq x y z
N MET A 1 2.53 -4.32 8.11
CA MET A 1 3.28 -3.53 7.11
C MET A 1 4.14 -4.34 6.16
N THR A 2 4.87 -5.39 6.59
CA THR A 2 5.76 -6.18 5.72
C THR A 2 5.13 -6.65 4.40
N ALA A 3 3.89 -7.14 4.43
CA ALA A 3 3.17 -7.56 3.23
C ALA A 3 2.92 -6.42 2.22
N ILE A 4 2.65 -5.21 2.69
CA ILE A 4 2.46 -4.02 1.84
C ILE A 4 3.79 -3.60 1.23
N VAL A 5 4.88 -3.59 2.01
CA VAL A 5 6.22 -3.26 1.49
C VAL A 5 6.61 -4.25 0.39
N ALA A 6 6.43 -5.55 0.64
CA ALA A 6 6.68 -6.59 -0.35
C ALA A 6 5.88 -6.33 -1.64
N TYR A 7 4.57 -6.08 -1.51
CA TYR A 7 3.70 -5.79 -2.64
C TYR A 7 4.13 -4.54 -3.43
N VAL A 8 4.49 -3.44 -2.75
CA VAL A 8 4.98 -2.21 -3.40
C VAL A 8 6.25 -2.46 -4.19
N LEU A 9 7.13 -3.32 -3.68
CA LEU A 9 8.39 -3.70 -4.34
C LEU A 9 8.21 -4.80 -5.41
N GLY A 10 7.01 -5.32 -5.62
CA GLY A 10 6.75 -6.46 -6.51
C GLY A 10 7.27 -7.80 -5.98
N GLU A 11 7.55 -7.87 -4.68
CA GLU A 11 8.13 -9.02 -3.98
C GLU A 11 7.08 -9.83 -3.21
N THR A 12 7.43 -11.06 -2.81
CA THR A 12 6.58 -11.93 -1.99
C THR A 12 7.29 -12.39 -0.72
N TRP A 13 7.05 -11.69 0.39
CA TRP A 13 7.67 -12.01 1.70
C TRP A 13 6.73 -12.63 2.73
N THR A 14 5.42 -12.65 2.43
CA THR A 14 4.39 -13.12 3.37
C THR A 14 3.47 -14.12 2.69
N LYS A 15 2.87 -15.01 3.48
CA LYS A 15 1.90 -16.02 3.01
C LYS A 15 0.59 -15.88 3.80
N PRO A 16 -0.56 -15.68 3.13
CA PRO A 16 -0.70 -15.45 1.68
C PRO A 16 -0.15 -14.07 1.26
N ALA A 17 0.29 -13.97 0.00
CA ALA A 17 0.74 -12.71 -0.59
C ALA A 17 -0.44 -11.75 -0.83
N ILE A 18 -0.16 -10.46 -0.94
CA ILE A 18 -1.15 -9.47 -1.40
C ILE A 18 -1.23 -9.58 -2.92
N ALA A 19 -2.44 -9.72 -3.45
CA ALA A 19 -2.71 -9.73 -4.89
C ALA A 19 -3.11 -8.34 -5.40
N GLU A 20 -3.81 -7.56 -4.58
CA GLU A 20 -4.33 -6.25 -4.97
C GLU A 20 -4.51 -5.35 -3.74
N VAL A 21 -4.21 -4.06 -3.93
CA VAL A 21 -4.50 -3.00 -2.97
C VAL A 21 -5.27 -1.90 -3.69
N SER A 22 -6.45 -1.59 -3.17
CA SER A 22 -7.31 -0.54 -3.69
C SER A 22 -7.62 0.49 -2.60
N VAL A 23 -7.77 1.77 -2.96
CA VAL A 23 -8.01 2.84 -1.98
C VAL A 23 -9.19 3.72 -2.34
N SER A 24 -9.93 4.14 -1.30
CA SER A 24 -10.96 5.17 -1.35
C SER A 24 -10.45 6.38 -0.59
N GLU A 25 -10.05 7.45 -1.30
CA GLU A 25 -9.61 8.70 -0.68
C GLU A 25 -10.77 9.39 0.05
N THR A 26 -11.98 9.32 -0.54
CA THR A 26 -13.19 9.91 0.05
C THR A 26 -13.57 9.27 1.38
N GLU A 27 -13.37 7.95 1.51
CA GLU A 27 -13.77 7.21 2.72
C GLU A 27 -12.60 7.00 3.69
N ASP A 28 -11.37 7.41 3.33
CA ASP A 28 -10.13 7.10 4.05
C ASP A 28 -9.90 5.59 4.25
N LEU A 29 -10.23 4.77 3.24
CA LEU A 29 -10.16 3.31 3.33
C LEU A 29 -9.17 2.70 2.34
N VAL A 30 -8.51 1.63 2.79
CA VAL A 30 -7.67 0.74 1.98
C VAL A 30 -8.28 -0.65 2.02
N TYR A 31 -8.53 -1.21 0.84
CA TYR A 31 -9.00 -2.56 0.64
C TYR A 31 -7.85 -3.44 0.18
N ILE A 32 -7.64 -4.58 0.86
CA ILE A 32 -6.58 -5.53 0.53
C ILE A 32 -7.20 -6.86 0.14
N ARG A 33 -6.81 -7.37 -1.03
CA ARG A 33 -7.15 -8.72 -1.47
C ARG A 33 -5.90 -9.58 -1.46
N LYS A 34 -5.94 -10.67 -0.70
CA LYS A 34 -4.87 -11.67 -0.69
C LYS A 34 -5.01 -12.62 -1.88
N ALA A 35 -3.87 -13.18 -2.31
CA ALA A 35 -3.85 -14.20 -3.33
C ALA A 35 -4.68 -15.43 -2.89
N GLY A 36 -5.60 -15.87 -3.77
CA GLY A 36 -6.53 -16.96 -3.47
C GLY A 36 -7.85 -16.52 -2.82
N SER A 37 -8.00 -15.25 -2.43
CA SER A 37 -9.26 -14.72 -1.88
C SER A 37 -10.22 -14.31 -3.00
N ALA A 38 -11.50 -14.65 -2.85
CA ALA A 38 -12.56 -14.28 -3.81
C ALA A 38 -12.91 -12.78 -3.77
N GLY A 39 -12.60 -12.09 -2.68
CA GLY A 39 -12.83 -10.66 -2.50
C GLY A 39 -11.79 -10.04 -1.57
N PHE A 40 -11.96 -8.75 -1.26
CA PHE A 40 -11.14 -8.05 -0.29
C PHE A 40 -11.41 -8.61 1.12
N ASP A 41 -10.34 -8.92 1.85
CA ASP A 41 -10.40 -9.54 3.17
C ASP A 41 -9.68 -8.70 4.25
N GLY A 42 -9.14 -7.55 3.87
CA GLY A 42 -8.57 -6.56 4.76
C GLY A 42 -9.12 -5.17 4.48
N MET A 43 -9.43 -4.44 5.54
CA MET A 43 -9.78 -3.02 5.52
C MET A 43 -8.94 -2.29 6.58
N GLN A 44 -8.32 -1.17 6.20
CA GLN A 44 -7.56 -0.30 7.11
C GLN A 44 -7.73 1.17 6.71
N SER A 45 -7.39 2.10 7.60
CA SER A 45 -7.36 3.52 7.27
C SER A 45 -6.24 3.83 6.26
N LEU A 46 -6.55 4.66 5.27
CA LEU A 46 -5.58 5.16 4.30
C LEU A 46 -4.59 6.11 4.97
N THR A 47 -5.07 6.96 5.88
CA THR A 47 -4.23 7.83 6.70
C THR A 47 -3.23 7.03 7.54
N ASP A 48 -3.68 5.96 8.21
CA ASP A 48 -2.77 5.10 8.98
C ASP A 48 -1.74 4.40 8.09
N LEU A 49 -2.16 3.93 6.91
CA LEU A 49 -1.23 3.34 5.94
C LEU A 49 -0.15 4.34 5.53
N ARG A 50 -0.54 5.58 5.18
CA ARG A 50 0.39 6.66 4.80
C ARG A 50 1.34 7.02 5.93
N ASN A 51 0.83 7.13 7.16
CA ASN A 51 1.65 7.41 8.33
C ASN A 51 2.67 6.30 8.60
N ASN A 52 2.24 5.04 8.53
CA ASN A 52 3.13 3.90 8.72
C ASN A 52 4.15 3.78 7.60
N TRP A 53 3.77 4.07 6.35
CA TRP A 53 4.70 4.13 5.23
C TRP A 53 5.78 5.19 5.45
N ASN A 54 5.40 6.42 5.79
CA ASN A 54 6.36 7.48 6.08
C ASN A 54 7.33 7.10 7.21
N ARG A 55 6.82 6.55 8.32
CA ARG A 55 7.67 6.07 9.44
C ARG A 55 8.68 5.02 9.00
N LEU A 56 8.33 4.14 8.05
CA LEU A 56 9.26 3.15 7.52
C LEU A 56 10.34 3.78 6.63
N LEU A 57 9.98 4.75 5.79
CA LEU A 57 10.95 5.47 4.98
C LEU A 57 11.94 6.23 5.86
N ASP A 58 11.45 6.85 6.94
CA ASP A 58 12.28 7.59 7.89
C ASP A 58 13.19 6.63 8.67
N ALA A 59 12.68 5.47 9.10
CA ALA A 59 13.47 4.45 9.80
C ALA A 59 14.49 3.72 8.90
N ALA A 60 14.24 3.67 7.59
CA ALA A 60 15.18 3.13 6.61
C ALA A 60 16.29 4.12 6.23
N GLU A 61 16.26 5.34 6.77
CA GLU A 61 17.26 6.40 6.53
C GLU A 61 17.50 6.66 5.03
N LEU A 62 16.44 6.56 4.23
CA LEU A 62 16.53 6.75 2.79
C LEU A 62 17.01 8.16 2.44
N THR A 63 17.85 8.25 1.42
CA THR A 63 18.19 9.51 0.78
C THR A 63 16.94 10.18 0.20
N PRO A 64 16.96 11.50 -0.07
CA PRO A 64 15.83 12.18 -0.71
C PRO A 64 15.41 11.55 -2.04
N ASP A 65 16.35 10.97 -2.79
CA ASP A 65 16.11 10.38 -4.10
C ASP A 65 15.43 9.02 -3.96
N GLU A 66 15.92 8.18 -3.06
CA GLU A 66 15.28 6.90 -2.71
C GLU A 66 13.89 7.11 -2.12
N ARG A 67 13.69 8.15 -1.31
CA ARG A 67 12.38 8.51 -0.76
C ARG A 67 11.39 8.87 -1.87
N ARG A 68 11.82 9.66 -2.87
CA ARG A 68 10.98 10.00 -4.03
C ARG A 68 10.61 8.75 -4.82
N GLU A 69 11.57 7.85 -5.00
CA GLU A 69 11.34 6.59 -5.70
C GLU A 69 10.37 5.68 -4.95
N ALA A 70 10.52 5.53 -3.64
CA ALA A 70 9.60 4.75 -2.81
C ALA A 70 8.16 5.29 -2.84
N VAL A 71 8.00 6.62 -2.81
CA VAL A 71 6.68 7.27 -2.97
C VAL A 71 6.11 7.01 -4.37
N ARG A 72 6.94 7.08 -5.42
CA ARG A 72 6.52 6.79 -6.79
C ARG A 72 6.03 5.35 -6.92
N MET A 73 6.77 4.38 -6.39
CA MET A 73 6.38 2.96 -6.38
C MET A 73 5.07 2.75 -5.63
N PHE A 74 4.95 3.31 -4.42
CA PHE A 74 3.73 3.21 -3.62
C PHE A 74 2.49 3.70 -4.38
N ASN A 75 2.58 4.86 -5.02
CA ASN A 75 1.47 5.43 -5.80
C ASN A 75 1.14 4.63 -7.07
N GLN A 76 2.11 3.89 -7.64
CA GLN A 76 1.88 3.06 -8.82
C GLN A 76 1.26 1.70 -8.45
N SER A 77 1.63 1.14 -7.30
CA SER A 77 1.15 -0.18 -6.86
C SER A 77 -0.28 -0.14 -6.32
N ILE A 78 -0.76 1.04 -5.91
CA ILE A 78 -2.04 1.22 -5.25
C ILE A 78 -3.05 1.83 -6.22
N ALA A 79 -4.15 1.12 -6.47
CA ALA A 79 -5.19 1.55 -7.38
C ALA A 79 -6.28 2.34 -6.64
N PRO A 80 -6.59 3.59 -7.01
CA PRO A 80 -7.77 4.25 -6.47
C PRO A 80 -9.04 3.63 -7.05
N ILE A 81 -10.06 3.53 -6.21
CA ILE A 81 -11.39 3.07 -6.63
C ILE A 81 -11.99 4.12 -7.57
N PRO A 82 -12.51 3.72 -8.75
CA PRO A 82 -13.18 4.65 -9.65
C PRO A 82 -14.33 5.39 -8.94
N GLY A 83 -14.38 6.71 -9.09
CA GLY A 83 -15.43 7.55 -8.49
C GLY A 83 -15.16 8.02 -7.05
N THR A 84 -14.03 7.66 -6.44
CA THR A 84 -13.65 8.10 -5.08
C THR A 84 -12.46 9.06 -5.07
N ARG A 85 -12.13 9.66 -6.23
CA ARG A 85 -11.14 10.74 -6.33
C ARG A 85 -11.88 12.07 -6.25
N VAL A 86 -11.43 12.94 -5.34
CA VAL A 86 -11.94 14.32 -5.19
C VAL A 86 -11.14 15.25 -6.09
#